data_AF-A0A961UQ18-F1
#
_entry.id   AF-A0A961UQ18-F1
#
_cell.length_a   1.000
_cell.length_b   1.000
_cell.length_c   1.000
_cell.angle_alpha   90.00
_cell.angle_beta   90.00
_cell.angle_gamma   90.00
#
_symmetry.space_group_name_H-M   'P 1'
#
loop_
_entity.id
_entity.type
_entity.pdbx_description
1 polymer ?
#
loop_
_entity_poly.entity_id
_entity_poly.type
_entity_poly.pdbx_seq_one_letter_code
_entity_poly.pdbx_strand_id
1 'polypeptide(L)'
;MKTNVTTKVTTSLFTRRGFGALAAGAALFAGIMAGKPATAQETIKIGELNSYSRFAAFTVPYRQGFELALEEINAAGGVDGKKLEVVSRDDGGTTGDAV
;
A
#
# COMPACT_ATOMS: atom_id res chain seq x y z
N MET A 1 71.34 -29.42 10.47
CA MET A 1 70.69 -28.30 11.19
C MET A 1 69.64 -27.69 10.26
N LYS A 2 68.34 -27.85 10.58
CA LYS A 2 67.15 -27.01 10.20
C LYS A 2 66.76 -26.91 8.71
N THR A 3 65.50 -26.93 8.22
CA THR A 3 64.16 -27.47 8.57
C THR A 3 63.25 -27.05 7.39
N ASN A 4 62.44 -27.95 6.83
CA ASN A 4 61.45 -27.66 5.77
C ASN A 4 60.22 -26.95 6.35
N VAL A 5 59.92 -25.71 5.95
CA VAL A 5 58.68 -25.02 6.35
C VAL A 5 58.22 -24.00 5.26
N THR A 6 57.11 -24.34 4.59
CA THR A 6 55.96 -23.45 4.28
C THR A 6 56.10 -22.31 3.28
N THR A 7 55.38 -22.40 2.15
CA THR A 7 54.42 -21.35 1.70
C THR A 7 53.35 -21.94 0.75
N LYS A 8 52.36 -22.68 1.30
CA LYS A 8 51.02 -22.77 0.67
C LYS A 8 50.22 -21.58 1.16
N VAL A 9 50.34 -20.44 0.49
CA VAL A 9 49.46 -19.27 0.64
C VAL A 9 49.12 -18.92 -0.81
N THR A 10 47.93 -19.18 -1.32
CA THR A 10 46.87 -18.17 -1.40
C THR A 10 45.60 -18.82 -1.96
N THR A 11 44.81 -19.54 -1.16
CA THR A 11 43.43 -19.88 -1.53
C THR A 11 42.61 -20.18 -0.28
N SER A 12 42.05 -19.16 0.39
CA SER A 12 40.91 -19.33 1.31
C SER A 12 40.55 -17.99 1.96
N LEU A 13 39.78 -17.14 1.26
CA LEU A 13 39.18 -15.92 1.85
C LEU A 13 37.65 -15.96 1.95
N PHE A 14 37.00 -17.06 1.56
CA PHE A 14 35.56 -17.23 1.75
C PHE A 14 35.28 -18.23 2.87
N THR A 15 35.43 -17.78 4.11
CA THR A 15 34.99 -18.57 5.27
C THR A 15 33.47 -18.42 5.43
N ARG A 16 32.75 -19.55 5.47
CA ARG A 16 31.29 -19.72 5.68
C ARG A 16 30.66 -18.90 6.83
N ARG A 17 31.49 -18.31 7.71
CA ARG A 17 31.08 -17.52 8.88
C ARG A 17 30.56 -16.12 8.51
N GLY A 18 31.01 -15.53 7.40
CA GLY A 18 30.55 -14.19 6.97
C GLY A 18 29.10 -14.17 6.46
N PHE A 19 28.67 -15.24 5.78
CA PHE A 19 27.28 -15.37 5.28
C PHE A 19 26.26 -15.56 6.41
N GLY A 20 26.63 -16.28 7.48
CA GLY A 20 25.73 -16.51 8.63
C GLY A 20 25.43 -15.23 9.41
N ALA A 21 26.42 -14.34 9.58
CA ALA A 21 26.24 -13.09 10.30
C ALA A 21 25.39 -12.08 9.51
N LEU A 22 25.52 -12.03 8.18
CA LEU A 22 24.69 -11.17 7.32
C LEU A 22 23.23 -11.66 7.26
N ALA A 23 23.03 -12.97 7.17
CA ALA A 23 21.69 -13.58 7.19
C ALA A 23 20.98 -13.40 8.54
N ALA A 24 21.70 -13.54 9.66
CA ALA A 24 21.15 -13.31 11.00
C ALA A 24 20.80 -11.83 11.24
N GLY A 25 21.63 -10.89 10.75
CA GLY A 25 21.33 -9.47 10.81
C GLY A 25 20.10 -9.08 10.00
N ALA A 26 19.94 -9.63 8.79
CA ALA A 26 18.77 -9.40 7.94
C ALA A 26 17.47 -9.96 8.57
N ALA A 27 17.53 -11.14 9.20
CA ALA A 27 16.39 -11.74 9.90
C ALA A 27 15.95 -10.91 11.12
N LEU A 28 16.89 -10.37 11.90
CA LEU A 28 16.58 -9.49 13.04
C LEU A 28 15.96 -8.16 12.58
N PHE A 29 16.46 -7.58 11.49
CA PHE A 29 15.90 -6.34 10.94
C PHE A 29 14.48 -6.53 10.39
N ALA A 30 14.23 -7.65 9.71
CA ALA A 30 12.90 -8.02 9.24
C ALA A 30 11.91 -8.27 10.41
N GLY A 31 12.37 -8.91 11.49
CA GLY A 31 11.56 -9.13 12.69
C GLY A 31 11.13 -7.84 13.40
N ILE A 32 11.99 -6.82 13.43
CA ILE A 32 11.67 -5.51 14.02
C ILE A 32 10.66 -4.74 13.15
N MET A 33 10.74 -4.84 11.82
CA MET A 33 9.82 -4.16 10.91
C MET A 33 8.44 -4.84 10.83
N ALA A 34 8.37 -6.15 11.07
CA ALA A 34 7.13 -6.92 11.06
C ALA A 34 6.23 -6.69 12.30
N GLY A 35 6.77 -6.07 13.36
CA GLY A 35 6.06 -5.87 14.63
C GLY A 35 5.19 -4.61 14.72
N LYS A 36 5.07 -3.80 13.67
CA LYS A 36 4.18 -2.63 13.70
C LYS A 36 2.72 -3.11 13.64
N PRO A 37 1.88 -2.81 14.65
CA PRO A 37 0.47 -3.09 14.56
C PRO A 37 -0.10 -2.37 13.34
N ALA A 38 -0.68 -3.12 12.40
CA ALA A 38 -1.45 -2.55 11.31
C ALA A 38 -2.74 -1.98 11.92
N THR A 39 -2.72 -0.71 12.33
CA THR A 39 -3.96 0.00 12.63
C THR A 39 -4.77 0.05 11.34
N ALA A 40 -5.98 -0.54 11.36
CA ALA A 40 -6.91 -0.40 10.26
C ALA A 40 -7.11 1.08 9.99
N GLN A 41 -6.67 1.53 8.82
CA GLN A 41 -6.74 2.93 8.48
C GLN A 41 -8.19 3.32 8.25
N GLU A 42 -8.71 4.21 9.11
CA GLU A 42 -10.06 4.75 8.94
C GLU A 42 -10.16 5.43 7.57
N THR A 43 -11.18 5.07 6.79
CA THR A 43 -11.52 5.74 5.54
C THR A 43 -12.39 6.96 5.81
N ILE A 44 -12.28 7.98 4.96
CA ILE A 44 -13.23 9.10 4.94
C ILE A 44 -14.38 8.69 4.03
N LYS A 45 -15.54 8.42 4.62
CA LYS A 45 -16.74 8.03 3.88
C LYS A 45 -17.50 9.25 3.40
N ILE A 46 -17.79 9.30 2.10
CA ILE A 46 -18.53 10.37 1.45
C ILE A 46 -19.82 9.77 0.90
N GLY A 47 -20.95 10.28 1.36
CA GLY A 47 -22.25 9.97 0.76
C GLY A 47 -22.42 10.77 -0.53
N GLU A 48 -22.80 10.09 -1.60
CA GLU A 48 -23.14 10.70 -2.87
C GLU A 48 -24.55 10.28 -3.26
N LEU A 49 -25.38 11.25 -3.62
CA LEU A 49 -26.78 11.06 -3.95
C LEU A 49 -27.07 11.78 -5.26
N ASN A 50 -27.65 11.05 -6.21
CA ASN A 50 -28.04 11.62 -7.51
C ASN A 50 -29.23 10.90 -8.12
N SER A 51 -29.70 11.40 -9.26
CA SER A 51 -30.80 10.83 -10.02
C SER A 51 -30.27 10.03 -11.22
N TYR A 52 -29.58 8.93 -10.95
CA TYR A 52 -28.92 8.11 -11.95
C TYR A 52 -29.89 7.45 -12.91
N SER A 53 -31.04 6.99 -12.43
CA SER A 53 -32.06 6.37 -13.29
C SER A 53 -32.77 7.37 -14.21
N ARG A 54 -32.99 8.62 -13.76
CA ARG A 54 -33.75 9.62 -14.54
C ARG A 54 -32.91 10.51 -15.43
N PHE A 55 -31.69 10.84 -15.02
CA PHE A 55 -30.84 11.82 -15.70
C PHE A 55 -29.47 11.24 -16.10
N ALA A 56 -29.42 9.95 -16.45
CA ALA A 56 -28.20 9.20 -16.77
C ALA A 56 -27.23 9.92 -17.72
N ALA A 57 -27.74 10.62 -18.75
CA ALA A 57 -26.92 11.34 -19.71
C ALA A 57 -26.03 12.43 -19.07
N PHE A 58 -26.42 12.97 -17.92
CA PHE A 58 -25.65 13.95 -17.17
C PHE A 58 -24.93 13.33 -15.97
N THR A 59 -25.57 12.38 -15.30
CA THR A 59 -25.10 11.85 -14.01
C THR A 59 -24.04 10.76 -14.17
N VAL A 60 -24.07 9.99 -15.26
CA VAL A 60 -23.02 9.01 -15.57
C VAL A 60 -21.67 9.66 -15.85
N PRO A 61 -21.53 10.64 -16.78
CA PRO A 61 -20.25 11.30 -17.01
C PRO A 61 -19.78 12.11 -15.79
N TYR A 62 -20.71 12.69 -15.02
CA TYR A 62 -20.40 13.30 -13.72
C TYR A 62 -19.72 12.29 -12.77
N ARG A 63 -20.30 11.09 -12.64
CA ARG A 63 -19.75 10.03 -11.78
C ARG A 63 -18.37 9.59 -12.22
N GLN A 64 -18.22 9.31 -13.50
CA GLN A 64 -16.93 8.91 -14.07
C GLN A 64 -15.84 9.96 -13.83
N GLY A 65 -16.20 11.25 -13.91
CA GLY A 65 -15.29 12.35 -13.64
C GLY A 65 -14.79 12.36 -12.19
N PHE A 66 -15.68 12.24 -11.20
CA PHE A 66 -15.24 12.21 -9.81
C PHE A 66 -14.58 10.88 -9.42
N GLU A 67 -14.96 9.75 -10.03
CA GLU A 67 -14.34 8.45 -9.80
C GLU A 67 -12.88 8.45 -10.25
N LEU A 68 -12.57 9.07 -11.39
CA LEU A 68 -11.19 9.28 -11.84
C LEU A 68 -10.40 10.11 -10.82
N ALA A 69 -10.97 11.24 -10.37
CA ALA A 69 -10.32 12.08 -9.36
C ALA A 69 -10.14 11.34 -8.02
N LEU A 70 -11.11 10.52 -7.62
CA LEU A 70 -11.06 9.69 -6.43
C LEU A 70 -9.89 8.69 -6.50
N GLU A 71 -9.71 8.03 -7.64
CA GLU A 71 -8.59 7.13 -7.89
C GLU A 71 -7.25 7.88 -7.78
N GLU A 72 -7.12 9.04 -8.42
CA GLU A 72 -5.90 9.87 -8.38
C GLU A 72 -5.56 10.35 -6.95
N ILE A 73 -6.55 10.88 -6.23
CA ILE A 73 -6.40 11.34 -4.84
C ILE A 73 -5.99 10.19 -3.94
N ASN A 74 -6.69 9.05 -4.06
CA ASN A 74 -6.35 7.87 -3.28
C ASN A 74 -4.95 7.39 -3.64
N ALA A 75 -4.57 7.30 -4.92
CA ALA A 75 -3.21 6.92 -5.33
C ALA A 75 -2.13 7.86 -4.76
N ALA A 76 -2.42 9.17 -4.64
CA ALA A 76 -1.54 10.17 -4.04
C ALA A 76 -1.42 10.11 -2.50
N GLY A 77 -2.13 9.17 -1.86
CA GLY A 77 -2.08 8.99 -0.39
C GLY A 77 -3.36 9.42 0.33
N GLY A 78 -4.39 9.85 -0.40
CA GLY A 78 -5.66 10.28 0.16
C GLY A 78 -5.63 11.69 0.75
N VAL A 79 -6.59 11.99 1.63
CA VAL A 79 -6.72 13.28 2.33
C VAL A 79 -6.40 13.08 3.80
N ASP A 80 -5.52 13.90 4.37
CA ASP A 80 -5.00 13.74 5.74
C ASP A 80 -4.45 12.32 6.01
N GLY A 81 -3.84 11.75 4.96
CA GLY A 81 -3.33 10.38 4.95
C GLY A 81 -4.39 9.30 4.82
N LYS A 82 -5.69 9.61 4.90
CA LYS A 82 -6.81 8.65 4.84
C LYS A 82 -7.34 8.51 3.41
N LYS A 83 -7.66 7.28 3.00
CA LYS A 83 -8.33 7.03 1.71
C LYS A 83 -9.79 7.50 1.78
N LEU A 84 -10.27 8.03 0.67
CA LEU A 84 -11.66 8.37 0.45
C LEU A 84 -12.45 7.14 -0.03
N GLU A 85 -13.65 6.97 0.49
CA GLU A 85 -14.61 5.93 0.11
C GLU A 85 -15.94 6.61 -0.23
N VAL A 86 -16.37 6.54 -1.49
CA VAL A 86 -17.64 7.13 -1.92
C VAL A 86 -18.73 6.06 -1.93
N VAL A 87 -19.87 6.36 -1.31
CA VAL A 87 -21.06 5.53 -1.32
C VAL A 87 -22.15 6.25 -2.10
N SER A 88 -22.38 5.80 -3.33
CA SER A 88 -23.39 6.37 -4.23
C SER A 88 -24.76 5.74 -4.04
N ARG A 89 -25.81 6.57 -4.07
CA ARG A 89 -27.22 6.16 -4.12
C ARG A 89 -27.97 6.87 -5.24
N ASP A 90 -29.01 6.20 -5.72
CA ASP A 90 -29.93 6.72 -6.73
C ASP A 90 -31.28 7.05 -6.09
N ASP A 91 -31.74 8.28 -6.23
CA ASP A 91 -33.05 8.75 -5.75
C ASP A 91 -34.17 8.62 -6.80
N GLY A 92 -33.85 8.15 -8.01
CA GLY A 92 -34.83 8.02 -9.10
C GLY A 92 -35.49 9.34 -9.50
N GLY A 93 -34.90 10.48 -9.12
CA GLY A 93 -35.44 11.84 -9.22
C GLY A 93 -36.77 12.05 -8.50
N THR A 94 -36.98 11.35 -7.38
CA THR A 94 -38.13 11.55 -6.50
C THR A 94 -37.69 12.13 -5.16
N THR A 95 -38.52 12.98 -4.57
CA THR A 95 -38.22 13.57 -3.25
C THR A 95 -38.27 12.54 -2.12
N GLY A 96 -39.08 11.49 -2.27
CA GLY A 96 -39.25 10.48 -1.22
C GLY A 96 -38.03 9.57 -1.05
N ASP A 97 -37.28 9.33 -2.14
CA ASP A 97 -36.11 8.47 -2.15
C ASP A 97 -34.80 9.25 -1.94
N ALA A 98 -34.87 10.58 -1.81
CA ALA A 98 -33.73 11.47 -1.63
C ALA A 98 -33.36 11.69 -0.15
N VAL A 99 -33.13 10.60 0.60
CA VAL A 99 -32.85 10.60 2.06
C VAL A 99 -31.77 9.60 2.49
#